data_AF-A0A7C2SPV5-F1
#
_entry.id   AF-A0A7C2SPV5-F1
#
_cell.length_a   1.000
_cell.length_b   1.000
_cell.length_c   1.000
_cell.angle_alpha   90.00
_cell.angle_beta   90.00
_cell.angle_gamma   90.00
#
_symmetry.space_group_name_H-M   'P 1'
#
loop_
_entity.id
_entity.type
_entity.pdbx_description
1 polymer ?
#
loop_
_entity_poly.entity_id
_entity_poly.type
_entity_poly.pdbx_seq_one_letter_code
_entity_poly.pdbx_strand_id
1 'polypeptide(L)'
;SYLAQDEDSRAKAVMRDATLADRVPSVADNVTGYFAYRFGHMVFAFVESEWGVEGLRDFIFETRNTLTGAVDKAVKRAFDLDVEEFDARFRAWLRKKYQPVALERGDPREFGPAFRIEEGVRSAEASPAVSPSGELIAAFTTYKDDVDVALFSVPKRKLYKNLTRGYTTRYEYLVAQLFTVGPDRGRDLAFSPDGDTVAVFARSGRGRVLLLLDALKGGVVKEYPIPQDQAMEPAFSPDGKTVAFHAFANGQADIFLLDLGSGTVQNLTNDPAYDAAPVFSPDGKFLVYSSQSGEHAKLFQLELANPQNRVQLTFGAGDDEGASFSRDGKALYFASDRDQGVFDIYRLDLETRKLTRLTKVIGAALNPVAVVTKEGERVVYQAYTKGRWQLYLTDPGQGEEVGREEEAAPVKQREVFVPAITVPVTQDKISPVKGHKLFADNVQVAVQFSEDQTLISQAFLSFADHYGDRRLNVLLESVSGYSNFQAAYVNLEKRWQWGVTVFDDRSYFVAADTFTGREVRLKRLYRETGAAVFAQYPLSLYLRAEA
;
A
#
# COMPACT_ATOMS: atom_id res chain seq x y z
N SER A 1 4.56 14.59 9.15
CA SER A 1 4.79 14.11 10.51
C SER A 1 6.15 14.57 11.00
N TYR A 2 6.23 15.24 12.17
CA TYR A 2 7.51 15.50 12.82
C TYR A 2 7.90 14.23 13.60
N LEU A 3 9.02 13.59 13.22
CA LEU A 3 9.60 12.41 13.88
C LEU A 3 8.68 11.18 14.02
N ALA A 4 7.67 11.04 13.15
CA ALA A 4 6.85 9.84 13.09
C ALA A 4 5.97 9.57 14.34
N GLN A 5 5.54 10.63 15.03
CA GLN A 5 4.65 10.52 16.19
C GLN A 5 3.25 9.97 15.86
N ASP A 6 2.92 9.84 14.57
CA ASP A 6 1.69 9.27 14.02
C ASP A 6 1.88 7.82 13.48
N GLU A 7 2.97 7.13 13.87
CA GLU A 7 3.25 5.78 13.39
C GLU A 7 2.33 4.71 13.99
N ASP A 8 1.58 4.05 13.09
CA ASP A 8 0.85 2.82 13.39
C ASP A 8 1.80 1.62 13.64
N SER A 9 1.24 0.54 14.17
CA SER A 9 1.99 -0.68 14.51
C SER A 9 2.49 -1.45 13.27
N ARG A 10 1.85 -1.29 12.09
CA ARG A 10 2.27 -1.94 10.83
C ARG A 10 3.54 -1.28 10.29
N ALA A 11 3.62 0.04 10.36
CA ALA A 11 4.78 0.84 10.00
C ALA A 11 6.01 0.45 10.83
N LYS A 12 5.82 0.31 12.15
CA LYS A 12 6.88 -0.07 13.09
C LYS A 12 7.45 -1.46 12.81
N ALA A 13 6.65 -2.37 12.23
CA ALA A 13 7.11 -3.71 11.86
C ALA A 13 8.24 -3.70 10.82
N VAL A 14 8.29 -2.70 9.93
CA VAL A 14 9.29 -2.62 8.84
C VAL A 14 10.69 -2.46 9.39
N MET A 15 10.90 -1.46 10.26
CA MET A 15 12.23 -1.19 10.83
C MET A 15 12.63 -2.23 11.87
N ARG A 16 11.65 -2.78 12.62
CA ARG A 16 11.89 -3.89 13.55
C ARG A 16 12.39 -5.13 12.81
N ASP A 17 11.70 -5.55 11.76
CA ASP A 17 12.09 -6.70 10.93
C ASP A 17 13.43 -6.48 10.20
N ALA A 18 13.69 -5.28 9.69
CA ALA A 18 14.97 -4.97 9.06
C ALA A 18 16.14 -5.02 10.05
N THR A 19 15.95 -4.51 11.27
CA THR A 19 16.96 -4.54 12.34
C THR A 19 17.29 -5.97 12.74
N LEU A 20 16.27 -6.78 12.99
CA LEU A 20 16.43 -8.13 13.55
C LEU A 20 16.86 -9.16 12.50
N ALA A 21 16.61 -8.88 11.22
CA ALA A 21 17.15 -9.66 10.12
C ALA A 21 18.53 -9.17 9.63
N ASP A 22 19.14 -8.20 10.31
CA ASP A 22 20.43 -7.58 9.94
C ASP A 22 20.46 -7.04 8.49
N ARG A 23 19.37 -6.37 8.08
CA ARG A 23 19.17 -5.80 6.74
C ARG A 23 19.07 -4.27 6.74
N VAL A 24 19.56 -3.62 7.79
CA VAL A 24 19.57 -2.14 7.85
C VAL A 24 20.68 -1.62 6.94
N PRO A 25 20.34 -0.90 5.85
CA PRO A 25 21.33 -0.41 4.89
C PRO A 25 22.20 0.70 5.49
N SER A 26 23.19 1.18 4.72
CA SER A 26 23.93 2.38 5.08
C SER A 26 23.05 3.62 4.93
N VAL A 27 23.31 4.67 5.73
CA VAL A 27 22.68 5.98 5.49
C VAL A 27 23.15 6.65 4.19
N ALA A 28 24.26 6.19 3.60
CA ALA A 28 24.71 6.63 2.28
C ALA A 28 24.07 5.85 1.11
N ASP A 29 23.39 4.73 1.38
CA ASP A 29 22.75 3.94 0.34
C ASP A 29 21.49 4.65 -0.19
N ASN A 30 21.28 4.57 -1.51
CA ASN A 30 20.05 5.08 -2.12
C ASN A 30 18.90 4.10 -1.86
N VAL A 31 18.16 4.33 -0.77
CA VAL A 31 16.95 3.59 -0.43
C VAL A 31 15.72 4.27 -1.02
N THR A 32 14.76 3.48 -1.51
CA THR A 32 13.54 4.01 -2.16
C THR A 32 12.26 3.42 -1.57
N GLY A 33 11.12 3.96 -1.98
CA GLY A 33 9.80 3.48 -1.61
C GLY A 33 9.46 3.69 -0.13
N TYR A 34 8.50 2.90 0.36
CA TYR A 34 8.00 3.00 1.73
C TYR A 34 9.09 2.75 2.79
N PHE A 35 10.05 1.87 2.50
CA PHE A 35 11.16 1.60 3.41
C PHE A 35 12.02 2.85 3.65
N ALA A 36 12.32 3.62 2.60
CA ALA A 36 13.14 4.83 2.71
C ALA A 36 12.55 5.85 3.68
N TYR A 37 11.23 6.01 3.65
CA TYR A 37 10.50 6.88 4.58
C TYR A 37 10.70 6.46 6.04
N ARG A 38 10.52 5.17 6.33
CA ARG A 38 10.68 4.60 7.69
C ARG A 38 12.15 4.59 8.15
N PHE A 39 13.06 4.31 7.23
CA PHE A 39 14.49 4.33 7.48
C PHE A 39 14.96 5.74 7.84
N GLY A 40 14.61 6.75 7.03
CA GLY A 40 14.97 8.14 7.29
C GLY A 40 14.43 8.66 8.63
N HIS A 41 13.21 8.29 9.00
CA HIS A 41 12.66 8.60 10.32
C HIS A 41 13.51 8.05 11.46
N MET A 42 13.96 6.79 11.35
CA MET A 42 14.80 6.19 12.37
C MET A 42 16.20 6.81 12.41
N VAL A 43 16.74 7.25 11.27
CA VAL A 43 17.99 8.02 11.24
C VAL A 43 17.83 9.34 12.00
N PHE A 44 16.75 10.09 11.76
CA PHE A 44 16.51 11.34 12.49
C PHE A 44 16.28 11.11 13.99
N ALA A 45 15.52 10.08 14.35
CA ALA A 45 15.31 9.72 15.76
C ALA A 45 16.61 9.29 16.46
N PHE A 46 17.49 8.58 15.75
CA PHE A 46 18.82 8.23 16.24
C PHE A 46 19.67 9.48 16.45
N VAL A 47 19.74 10.35 15.43
CA VAL A 47 20.50 11.60 15.50
C VAL A 47 20.06 12.47 16.67
N GLU A 48 18.76 12.67 16.83
CA GLU A 48 18.23 13.44 17.95
C GLU A 48 18.51 12.76 19.30
N SER A 49 18.48 11.43 19.37
CA SER A 49 18.77 10.72 20.62
C SER A 49 20.22 10.81 21.07
N GLU A 50 21.16 10.91 20.12
CA GLU A 50 22.61 10.97 20.41
C GLU A 50 23.10 12.42 20.55
N TRP A 51 22.60 13.36 19.73
CA TRP A 51 23.10 14.73 19.64
C TRP A 51 22.04 15.81 19.93
N GLY A 52 20.83 15.42 20.30
CA GLY A 52 19.72 16.35 20.57
C GLY A 52 19.17 17.03 19.33
N VAL A 53 18.21 17.93 19.55
CA VAL A 53 17.54 18.69 18.48
C VAL A 53 18.52 19.56 17.69
N GLU A 54 19.56 20.10 18.33
CA GLU A 54 20.58 20.90 17.63
C GLU A 54 21.42 20.04 16.68
N GLY A 55 21.85 18.85 17.11
CA GLY A 55 22.55 17.91 16.22
C GLY A 55 21.69 17.46 15.03
N LEU A 56 20.38 17.29 15.24
CA LEU A 56 19.44 17.03 14.14
C LEU A 56 19.37 18.22 13.15
N ARG A 57 19.33 19.46 13.66
CA ARG A 57 19.33 20.65 12.81
C ARG A 57 20.62 20.78 12.02
N ASP A 58 21.76 20.54 12.65
CA ASP A 58 23.08 20.59 12.02
C ASP A 58 23.17 19.53 10.91
N PHE A 59 22.70 18.30 11.17
CA PHE A 59 22.66 17.25 10.16
C PHE A 59 21.79 17.60 8.95
N ILE A 60 20.59 18.15 9.19
CA ILE A 60 19.71 18.60 8.10
C ILE A 60 20.35 19.76 7.32
N PHE A 61 21.00 20.69 8.02
CA PHE A 61 21.69 21.83 7.41
C PHE A 61 22.86 21.36 6.53
N GLU A 62 23.72 20.48 7.02
CA GLU A 62 24.85 19.94 6.26
C GLU A 62 24.41 19.05 5.10
N THR A 63 23.33 18.30 5.25
CA THR A 63 22.73 17.53 4.15
C THR A 63 22.27 18.47 3.03
N ARG A 64 21.64 19.59 3.37
CA ARG A 64 21.21 20.61 2.38
C ARG A 64 22.37 21.35 1.73
N ASN A 65 23.46 21.60 2.46
CA ASN A 65 24.64 22.31 1.95
C ASN A 65 25.57 21.42 1.13
N THR A 66 25.36 20.11 1.16
CA THR A 66 26.12 19.19 0.32
C THR A 66 25.50 19.17 -1.08
N LEU A 67 26.09 19.94 -2.00
CA LEU A 67 25.61 20.14 -3.39
C LEU A 67 25.36 18.85 -4.18
N THR A 68 25.95 17.73 -3.77
CA THR A 68 25.79 16.41 -4.40
C THR A 68 24.78 15.50 -3.70
N GLY A 69 24.15 15.94 -2.60
CA GLY A 69 23.29 15.08 -1.76
C GLY A 69 24.03 13.95 -1.04
N ALA A 70 25.36 14.06 -0.92
CA ALA A 70 26.22 13.02 -0.35
C ALA A 70 26.12 12.99 1.19
N VAL A 71 25.32 12.06 1.71
CA VAL A 71 24.99 11.95 3.15
C VAL A 71 26.22 11.65 4.00
N ASP A 72 27.19 10.89 3.47
CA ASP A 72 28.48 10.62 4.11
C ASP A 72 29.24 11.91 4.48
N LYS A 73 29.26 12.90 3.58
CA LYS A 73 29.88 14.21 3.85
C LYS A 73 29.11 15.00 4.91
N ALA A 74 27.79 14.90 4.90
CA ALA A 74 26.95 15.57 5.89
C ALA A 74 27.16 14.98 7.28
N VAL A 75 27.24 13.65 7.39
CA VAL A 75 27.59 12.93 8.63
C VAL A 75 28.97 13.40 9.13
N LYS A 76 29.97 13.45 8.25
CA LYS A 76 31.32 13.89 8.63
C LYS A 76 31.35 15.32 9.14
N ARG A 77 30.63 16.24 8.50
CA ARG A 77 30.64 17.66 8.89
C ARG A 77 29.83 17.93 10.14
N ALA A 78 28.69 17.28 10.31
CA ALA A 78 27.81 17.49 11.45
C ALA A 78 28.35 16.82 12.72
N PHE A 79 28.99 15.65 12.60
CA PHE A 79 29.32 14.80 13.75
C PHE A 79 30.80 14.39 13.86
N ASP A 80 31.63 14.76 12.89
CA ASP A 80 33.03 14.31 12.75
C ASP A 80 33.20 12.78 12.65
N LEU A 81 32.13 12.07 12.26
CA LEU A 81 32.13 10.61 12.09
C LEU A 81 32.32 10.22 10.63
N ASP A 82 33.01 9.10 10.42
CA ASP A 82 32.96 8.41 9.14
C ASP A 82 31.63 7.64 9.02
N VAL A 83 31.14 7.42 7.80
CA VAL A 83 29.79 6.87 7.58
C VAL A 83 29.64 5.46 8.14
N GLU A 84 30.71 4.66 8.09
CA GLU A 84 30.75 3.30 8.64
C GLU A 84 30.59 3.32 10.16
N GLU A 85 31.20 4.29 10.84
CA GLU A 85 31.08 4.46 12.28
C GLU A 85 29.67 4.92 12.65
N PHE A 86 29.13 5.89 11.92
CA PHE A 86 27.75 6.34 12.10
C PHE A 86 26.77 5.18 11.94
N ASP A 87 26.90 4.40 10.87
CA ASP A 87 26.06 3.23 10.61
C ASP A 87 26.18 2.17 11.70
N ALA A 88 27.39 1.91 12.20
CA ALA A 88 27.61 0.95 13.28
C ALA A 88 26.89 1.39 14.56
N ARG A 89 27.00 2.68 14.92
CA ARG A 89 26.29 3.26 16.07
C ARG A 89 24.78 3.23 15.86
N PHE A 90 24.31 3.57 14.67
CA PHE A 90 22.89 3.55 14.33
C PHE A 90 22.29 2.13 14.41
N ARG A 91 22.96 1.13 13.83
CA ARG A 91 22.54 -0.28 13.91
C ARG A 91 22.56 -0.79 15.36
N ALA A 92 23.56 -0.40 16.16
CA ALA A 92 23.61 -0.75 17.57
C ALA A 92 22.45 -0.12 18.36
N TRP A 93 22.14 1.15 18.11
CA TRP A 93 21.00 1.85 18.70
C TRP A 93 19.67 1.18 18.33
N LEU A 94 19.46 0.82 17.06
CA LEU A 94 18.26 0.09 16.62
C LEU A 94 18.13 -1.27 17.32
N ARG A 95 19.22 -2.04 17.43
CA ARG A 95 19.21 -3.33 18.13
C ARG A 95 18.81 -3.14 19.59
N LYS A 96 19.34 -2.13 20.28
CA LYS A 96 18.97 -1.81 21.67
C LYS A 96 17.49 -1.39 21.77
N LYS A 97 17.01 -0.56 20.85
CA LYS A 97 15.62 -0.10 20.78
C LYS A 97 14.63 -1.27 20.64
N TYR A 98 14.94 -2.25 19.78
CA TYR A 98 14.05 -3.38 19.51
C TYR A 98 14.35 -4.63 20.34
N GLN A 99 15.40 -4.63 21.17
CA GLN A 99 15.79 -5.76 22.00
C GLN A 99 14.66 -6.29 22.90
N PRO A 100 13.88 -5.46 23.62
CA PRO A 100 12.82 -5.97 24.49
C PRO A 100 11.77 -6.78 23.73
N VAL A 101 11.38 -6.29 22.55
CA VAL A 101 10.39 -6.94 21.67
C VAL A 101 10.98 -8.23 21.07
N ALA A 102 12.26 -8.24 20.73
CA ALA A 102 12.95 -9.39 20.12
C ALA A 102 13.20 -10.57 21.07
N LEU A 103 13.25 -10.33 22.39
CA LEU A 103 13.48 -11.39 23.38
C LEU A 103 12.25 -12.28 23.61
N GLU A 104 11.07 -11.79 23.27
CA GLU A 104 9.80 -12.46 23.56
C GLU A 104 9.02 -12.92 22.33
N ARG A 105 9.51 -12.61 21.12
CA ARG A 105 8.77 -12.77 19.86
C ARG A 105 9.60 -13.51 18.82
N GLY A 106 8.93 -14.36 18.05
CA GLY A 106 9.56 -15.29 17.11
C GLY A 106 9.33 -14.97 15.64
N ASP A 107 10.01 -15.72 14.76
CA ASP A 107 9.70 -15.76 13.32
C ASP A 107 8.29 -16.37 13.14
N PRO A 108 7.45 -15.87 12.21
CA PRO A 108 6.13 -16.45 11.95
C PRO A 108 6.14 -17.97 11.72
N ARG A 109 7.27 -18.56 11.25
CA ARG A 109 7.44 -20.00 11.06
C ARG A 109 7.37 -20.82 12.34
N GLU A 110 7.58 -20.21 13.50
CA GLU A 110 7.47 -20.86 14.80
C GLU A 110 6.00 -21.16 15.17
N PHE A 111 5.06 -20.39 14.62
CA PHE A 111 3.62 -20.52 14.89
C PHE A 111 2.86 -21.28 13.80
N GLY A 112 3.56 -21.66 12.73
CA GLY A 112 2.93 -22.32 11.60
C GLY A 112 3.81 -22.27 10.35
N PRO A 113 3.73 -23.28 9.46
CA PRO A 113 4.52 -23.24 8.25
C PRO A 113 4.00 -22.24 7.21
N ALA A 114 4.94 -21.66 6.45
CA ALA A 114 4.66 -20.76 5.33
C ALA A 114 4.13 -21.49 4.07
N PHE A 115 3.29 -20.79 3.31
CA PHE A 115 3.02 -21.07 1.91
C PHE A 115 4.23 -20.68 1.04
N ARG A 116 4.35 -21.32 -0.11
CA ARG A 116 5.47 -21.13 -1.03
C ARG A 116 4.97 -21.10 -2.48
N ILE A 117 5.70 -20.39 -3.34
CA ILE A 117 5.48 -20.45 -4.78
C ILE A 117 6.51 -21.42 -5.35
N GLU A 118 7.63 -20.90 -5.82
CA GLU A 118 8.76 -21.65 -6.35
C GLU A 118 10.02 -21.23 -5.61
N GLU A 119 11.03 -22.10 -5.62
CA GLU A 119 12.31 -21.78 -5.02
C GLU A 119 13.00 -20.65 -5.80
N GLY A 120 13.57 -19.68 -5.08
CA GLY A 120 14.20 -18.50 -5.68
C GLY A 120 13.24 -17.40 -6.13
N VAL A 121 11.93 -17.64 -6.18
CA VAL A 121 10.95 -16.62 -6.54
C VAL A 121 10.60 -15.76 -5.33
N ARG A 122 10.86 -14.45 -5.42
CA ARG A 122 10.44 -13.47 -4.41
C ARG A 122 9.04 -13.01 -4.75
N SER A 123 8.11 -13.22 -3.83
CA SER A 123 6.73 -12.74 -3.94
C SER A 123 6.23 -12.26 -2.59
N ALA A 124 5.22 -11.40 -2.62
CA ALA A 124 4.44 -11.03 -1.46
C ALA A 124 3.01 -11.59 -1.61
N GLU A 125 2.53 -12.28 -0.58
CA GLU A 125 1.17 -12.82 -0.55
C GLU A 125 0.30 -12.11 0.50
N ALA A 126 -0.94 -11.78 0.14
CA ALA A 126 -1.82 -10.96 0.97
C ALA A 126 -3.32 -11.24 0.73
N SER A 127 -4.15 -10.76 1.65
CA SER A 127 -5.62 -10.86 1.61
C SER A 127 -6.12 -12.29 1.34
N PRO A 128 -5.77 -13.28 2.19
CA PRO A 128 -6.21 -14.65 2.00
C PRO A 128 -7.73 -14.76 2.09
N ALA A 129 -8.36 -15.52 1.20
CA ALA A 129 -9.79 -15.82 1.19
C ALA A 129 -10.01 -17.32 0.97
N VAL A 130 -10.79 -17.96 1.83
CA VAL A 130 -10.93 -19.43 1.84
C VAL A 130 -12.03 -19.91 0.89
N SER A 131 -11.72 -20.95 0.12
CA SER A 131 -12.73 -21.68 -0.65
C SER A 131 -13.68 -22.47 0.27
N PRO A 132 -14.94 -22.70 -0.12
CA PRO A 132 -15.90 -23.45 0.71
C PRO A 132 -15.45 -24.86 1.11
N SER A 133 -14.62 -25.51 0.27
CA SER A 133 -14.05 -26.82 0.57
C SER A 133 -12.92 -26.79 1.61
N GLY A 134 -12.32 -25.62 1.84
CA GLY A 134 -11.12 -25.47 2.67
C GLY A 134 -9.82 -25.94 2.02
N GLU A 135 -9.86 -26.43 0.76
CA GLU A 135 -8.67 -26.96 0.08
C GLU A 135 -7.82 -25.89 -0.60
N LEU A 136 -8.43 -24.74 -0.90
CA LEU A 136 -7.82 -23.61 -1.61
C LEU A 136 -7.97 -22.30 -0.83
N ILE A 137 -6.95 -21.46 -0.93
CA ILE A 137 -6.96 -20.05 -0.55
C ILE A 137 -6.77 -19.20 -1.81
N ALA A 138 -7.67 -18.27 -2.08
CA ALA A 138 -7.39 -17.15 -2.98
C ALA A 138 -6.59 -16.08 -2.23
N ALA A 139 -5.57 -15.51 -2.86
CA ALA A 139 -4.78 -14.43 -2.28
C ALA A 139 -4.20 -13.56 -3.40
N PHE A 140 -3.83 -12.32 -3.07
CA PHE A 140 -2.96 -11.57 -3.94
C PHE A 140 -1.55 -12.16 -3.93
N THR A 141 -0.86 -12.05 -5.06
CA THR A 141 0.53 -12.44 -5.20
C THR A 141 1.25 -11.51 -6.17
N THR A 142 2.56 -11.32 -5.98
CA THR A 142 3.41 -10.48 -6.82
C THR A 142 4.50 -11.26 -7.57
N TYR A 143 4.33 -12.57 -7.73
CA TYR A 143 5.39 -13.45 -8.26
C TYR A 143 5.73 -13.25 -9.74
N LYS A 144 4.91 -12.46 -10.45
CA LYS A 144 5.08 -12.07 -11.86
C LYS A 144 5.35 -10.58 -12.03
N ASP A 145 5.84 -9.92 -10.98
CA ASP A 145 6.09 -8.47 -10.94
C ASP A 145 4.82 -7.63 -11.21
N ASP A 146 3.65 -8.22 -11.02
CA ASP A 146 2.33 -7.58 -11.10
C ASP A 146 1.44 -8.11 -9.95
N VAL A 147 0.42 -7.36 -9.55
CA VAL A 147 -0.53 -7.77 -8.51
C VAL A 147 -1.58 -8.69 -9.13
N ASP A 148 -1.42 -9.98 -8.90
CA ASP A 148 -2.28 -11.03 -9.41
C ASP A 148 -3.18 -11.61 -8.31
N VAL A 149 -4.34 -12.15 -8.68
CA VAL A 149 -5.14 -13.03 -7.80
C VAL A 149 -4.80 -14.47 -8.13
N ALA A 150 -4.30 -15.22 -7.14
CA ALA A 150 -3.93 -16.62 -7.29
C ALA A 150 -4.55 -17.51 -6.23
N LEU A 151 -4.71 -18.78 -6.59
CA LEU A 151 -5.14 -19.87 -5.73
C LEU A 151 -3.92 -20.62 -5.21
N PHE A 152 -3.90 -20.88 -3.91
CA PHE A 152 -2.91 -21.68 -3.20
C PHE A 152 -3.59 -22.92 -2.62
N SER A 153 -2.96 -24.08 -2.79
CA SER A 153 -3.38 -25.31 -2.14
C SER A 153 -3.06 -25.25 -0.65
N VAL A 154 -4.07 -25.44 0.21
CA VAL A 154 -3.89 -25.50 1.66
C VAL A 154 -3.11 -26.76 2.07
N PRO A 155 -3.45 -27.99 1.62
CA PRO A 155 -2.69 -29.18 2.01
C PRO A 155 -1.23 -29.13 1.56
N LYS A 156 -0.97 -28.64 0.34
CA LYS A 156 0.39 -28.58 -0.23
C LYS A 156 1.15 -27.30 0.17
N ARG A 157 0.45 -26.26 0.66
CA ARG A 157 0.97 -24.91 0.94
C ARG A 157 1.72 -24.32 -0.26
N LYS A 158 1.17 -24.52 -1.46
CA LYS A 158 1.82 -24.13 -2.72
C LYS A 158 0.88 -23.40 -3.65
N LEU A 159 1.42 -22.51 -4.49
CA LEU A 159 0.70 -21.95 -5.63
C LEU A 159 0.07 -23.09 -6.44
N TYR A 160 -1.24 -23.01 -6.66
CA TYR A 160 -2.02 -23.97 -7.44
C TYR A 160 -2.32 -23.41 -8.82
N LYS A 161 -2.82 -22.17 -8.89
CA LYS A 161 -3.24 -21.54 -10.14
C LYS A 161 -3.27 -20.03 -10.02
N ASN A 162 -2.88 -19.31 -11.08
CA ASN A 162 -3.13 -17.87 -11.20
C ASN A 162 -4.46 -17.62 -11.92
N LEU A 163 -5.34 -16.79 -11.33
CA LEU A 163 -6.65 -16.45 -11.88
C LEU A 163 -6.60 -15.22 -12.78
N THR A 164 -5.58 -14.37 -12.61
CA THR A 164 -5.34 -13.21 -13.45
C THR A 164 -4.16 -13.49 -14.38
N ARG A 165 -4.26 -12.95 -15.60
CA ARG A 165 -3.26 -13.21 -16.65
C ARG A 165 -2.15 -12.14 -16.68
N GLY A 166 -2.04 -11.31 -15.63
CA GLY A 166 -1.30 -10.05 -15.64
C GLY A 166 -2.03 -8.98 -16.46
N TYR A 167 -1.29 -8.26 -17.31
CA TYR A 167 -1.78 -7.15 -18.13
C TYR A 167 -3.15 -7.38 -18.78
N THR A 168 -4.05 -6.42 -18.56
CA THR A 168 -5.43 -6.46 -19.04
C THR A 168 -5.92 -5.07 -19.44
N THR A 169 -6.90 -5.01 -20.35
CA THR A 169 -7.59 -3.77 -20.73
C THR A 169 -8.97 -3.63 -20.09
N ARG A 170 -9.38 -4.63 -19.27
CA ARG A 170 -10.71 -4.64 -18.64
C ARG A 170 -10.81 -3.73 -17.41
N TYR A 171 -9.69 -3.49 -16.74
CA TYR A 171 -9.58 -2.63 -15.57
C TYR A 171 -8.17 -2.04 -15.52
N GLU A 172 -7.97 -1.00 -14.72
CA GLU A 172 -6.69 -0.28 -14.61
C GLU A 172 -5.75 -0.99 -13.63
N TYR A 173 -6.24 -1.30 -12.43
CA TYR A 173 -5.52 -2.09 -11.43
C TYR A 173 -6.53 -2.75 -10.46
N LEU A 174 -6.11 -3.85 -9.84
CA LEU A 174 -6.85 -4.47 -8.75
C LEU A 174 -6.65 -3.67 -7.47
N VAL A 175 -7.72 -3.50 -6.70
CA VAL A 175 -7.66 -2.88 -5.38
C VAL A 175 -7.08 -3.90 -4.41
N ALA A 176 -5.76 -3.90 -4.30
CA ALA A 176 -5.02 -4.64 -3.28
C ALA A 176 -4.38 -3.61 -2.35
N GLN A 177 -5.01 -3.36 -1.20
CA GLN A 177 -4.68 -2.26 -0.31
C GLN A 177 -3.22 -2.26 0.10
N LEU A 178 -2.73 -3.43 0.49
CA LEU A 178 -1.33 -3.63 0.87
C LEU A 178 -0.32 -3.16 -0.18
N PHE A 179 -0.66 -3.23 -1.47
CA PHE A 179 0.25 -2.92 -2.58
C PHE A 179 -0.07 -1.61 -3.29
N THR A 180 -1.30 -1.09 -3.18
CA THR A 180 -1.77 0.06 -3.99
C THR A 180 -2.07 1.30 -3.17
N VAL A 181 -2.81 1.19 -2.07
CA VAL A 181 -3.32 2.35 -1.30
C VAL A 181 -2.85 2.40 0.17
N GLY A 182 -2.12 1.38 0.63
CA GLY A 182 -1.72 1.18 2.02
C GLY A 182 -2.62 0.14 2.71
N PRO A 183 -2.09 -0.71 3.61
CA PRO A 183 -2.89 -1.72 4.30
C PRO A 183 -3.94 -1.08 5.21
N ASP A 184 -5.19 -1.51 5.07
CA ASP A 184 -6.30 -1.15 5.95
C ASP A 184 -6.85 -2.40 6.66
N ARG A 185 -7.85 -2.22 7.52
CA ARG A 185 -8.32 -3.14 8.57
C ARG A 185 -8.78 -4.54 8.09
N GLY A 186 -8.76 -4.87 6.80
CA GLY A 186 -9.37 -6.09 6.27
C GLY A 186 -8.66 -6.78 5.10
N ARG A 187 -9.45 -7.63 4.42
CA ARG A 187 -9.05 -8.44 3.27
C ARG A 187 -9.80 -7.98 2.04
N ASP A 188 -9.08 -7.84 0.94
CA ASP A 188 -9.57 -7.33 -0.34
C ASP A 188 -10.08 -8.40 -1.32
N LEU A 189 -10.21 -9.63 -0.85
CA LEU A 189 -10.69 -10.77 -1.64
C LEU A 189 -11.73 -11.54 -0.83
N ALA A 190 -12.72 -12.09 -1.52
CA ALA A 190 -13.64 -13.07 -0.95
C ALA A 190 -13.97 -14.19 -1.94
N PHE A 191 -14.06 -15.41 -1.43
CA PHE A 191 -14.50 -16.55 -2.21
C PHE A 191 -16.03 -16.66 -2.14
N SER A 192 -16.68 -16.95 -3.27
CA SER A 192 -18.13 -17.19 -3.24
C SER A 192 -18.46 -18.49 -2.48
N PRO A 193 -19.62 -18.57 -1.79
CA PRO A 193 -19.98 -19.74 -0.98
C PRO A 193 -20.19 -21.03 -1.78
N ASP A 194 -20.43 -20.91 -3.10
CA ASP A 194 -20.51 -22.04 -4.04
C ASP A 194 -19.13 -22.51 -4.53
N GLY A 195 -18.09 -21.69 -4.38
CA GLY A 195 -16.73 -21.99 -4.82
C GLY A 195 -16.45 -21.71 -6.30
N ASP A 196 -17.38 -21.07 -7.02
CA ASP A 196 -17.23 -20.84 -8.46
C ASP A 196 -16.46 -19.55 -8.77
N THR A 197 -16.45 -18.58 -7.84
CA THR A 197 -15.86 -17.25 -8.10
C THR A 197 -15.08 -16.68 -6.92
N VAL A 198 -14.17 -15.76 -7.26
CA VAL A 198 -13.47 -14.89 -6.30
C VAL A 198 -13.83 -13.44 -6.61
N ALA A 199 -14.38 -12.75 -5.61
CA ALA A 199 -14.70 -11.33 -5.67
C ALA A 199 -13.47 -10.47 -5.35
N VAL A 200 -13.26 -9.41 -6.15
CA VAL A 200 -12.20 -8.42 -5.98
C VAL A 200 -12.65 -7.07 -6.53
N PHE A 201 -12.32 -5.97 -5.86
CA PHE A 201 -12.55 -4.65 -6.45
C PHE A 201 -11.44 -4.28 -7.43
N ALA A 202 -11.78 -3.54 -8.47
CA ALA A 202 -10.81 -3.00 -9.42
C ALA A 202 -11.13 -1.56 -9.78
N ARG A 203 -10.09 -0.80 -10.11
CA ARG A 203 -10.24 0.53 -10.70
C ARG A 203 -10.71 0.39 -12.14
N SER A 204 -11.82 1.05 -12.47
CA SER A 204 -12.35 1.11 -13.83
C SER A 204 -12.85 2.52 -14.13
N GLY A 205 -12.12 3.26 -14.97
CA GLY A 205 -12.45 4.63 -15.34
C GLY A 205 -12.42 5.58 -14.14
N ARG A 206 -13.55 6.23 -13.84
CA ARG A 206 -13.64 7.20 -12.72
C ARG A 206 -13.98 6.57 -11.37
N GLY A 207 -14.43 5.32 -11.32
CA GLY A 207 -14.90 4.65 -10.11
C GLY A 207 -14.16 3.35 -9.79
N ARG A 208 -14.75 2.55 -8.92
CA ARG A 208 -14.36 1.15 -8.68
C ARG A 208 -15.52 0.24 -9.07
N VAL A 209 -15.19 -0.99 -9.41
CA VAL A 209 -16.16 -2.03 -9.78
C VAL A 209 -15.84 -3.30 -9.02
N LEU A 210 -16.87 -4.07 -8.65
CA LEU A 210 -16.68 -5.41 -8.11
C LEU A 210 -16.57 -6.39 -9.27
N LEU A 211 -15.43 -7.07 -9.39
CA LEU A 211 -15.19 -8.13 -10.35
C LEU A 211 -15.43 -9.49 -9.70
N LEU A 212 -16.11 -10.38 -10.42
CA LEU A 212 -16.13 -11.81 -10.11
C LEU A 212 -15.19 -12.53 -11.06
N LEU A 213 -14.16 -13.16 -10.50
CA LEU A 213 -13.19 -13.97 -11.23
C LEU A 213 -13.61 -15.44 -11.19
N ASP A 214 -13.57 -16.14 -12.32
CA ASP A 214 -13.84 -17.58 -12.38
C ASP A 214 -12.75 -18.36 -11.63
N ALA A 215 -13.09 -19.07 -10.56
CA ALA A 215 -12.12 -19.81 -9.75
C ALA A 215 -11.52 -21.02 -10.51
N LEU A 216 -12.25 -21.58 -11.49
CA LEU A 216 -11.81 -22.73 -12.26
C LEU A 216 -11.01 -22.35 -13.49
N LYS A 217 -11.46 -21.35 -14.26
CA LYS A 217 -10.87 -20.94 -15.55
C LYS A 217 -9.96 -19.73 -15.43
N GLY A 218 -10.15 -18.89 -14.41
CA GLY A 218 -9.55 -17.56 -14.31
C GLY A 218 -10.25 -16.55 -15.22
N GLY A 219 -9.96 -15.27 -15.01
CA GLY A 219 -10.55 -14.16 -15.75
C GLY A 219 -11.91 -13.70 -15.22
N VAL A 220 -12.31 -12.50 -15.64
CA VAL A 220 -13.55 -11.83 -15.21
C VAL A 220 -14.76 -12.48 -15.89
N VAL A 221 -15.72 -12.96 -15.09
CA VAL A 221 -17.02 -13.48 -15.57
C VAL A 221 -18.17 -12.51 -15.37
N LYS A 222 -18.09 -11.65 -14.36
CA LYS A 222 -19.10 -10.63 -14.08
C LYS A 222 -18.49 -9.39 -13.45
N GLU A 223 -19.13 -8.25 -13.67
CA GLU A 223 -18.75 -6.95 -13.13
C GLU A 223 -19.99 -6.26 -12.58
N TYR A 224 -19.85 -5.60 -11.42
CA TYR A 224 -20.88 -4.76 -10.82
C TYR A 224 -20.34 -3.33 -10.66
N PRO A 225 -21.00 -2.33 -11.27
CA PRO A 225 -20.67 -0.92 -11.03
C PRO A 225 -20.91 -0.55 -9.57
N ILE A 226 -19.96 0.15 -8.96
CA ILE A 226 -20.09 0.62 -7.57
C ILE A 226 -20.10 2.15 -7.58
N PRO A 227 -21.23 2.78 -7.25
CA PRO A 227 -21.32 4.23 -7.26
C PRO A 227 -20.61 4.90 -6.09
N GLN A 228 -20.35 4.16 -5.00
CA GLN A 228 -19.60 4.65 -3.85
C GLN A 228 -18.11 4.78 -4.14
N ASP A 229 -17.48 5.74 -3.48
CA ASP A 229 -16.06 6.01 -3.64
C ASP A 229 -15.22 5.00 -2.86
N GLN A 230 -14.05 4.68 -3.40
CA GLN A 230 -13.06 3.81 -2.77
C GLN A 230 -13.59 2.45 -2.23
N ALA A 231 -14.57 1.84 -2.91
CA ALA A 231 -15.05 0.50 -2.55
C ALA A 231 -13.92 -0.55 -2.46
N MET A 232 -13.89 -1.32 -1.37
CA MET A 232 -12.85 -2.31 -1.04
C MET A 232 -13.41 -3.37 -0.08
N GLU A 233 -12.59 -4.39 0.23
CA GLU A 233 -12.90 -5.38 1.27
C GLU A 233 -14.23 -6.13 1.10
N PRO A 234 -14.43 -6.84 -0.03
CA PRO A 234 -15.67 -7.57 -0.27
C PRO A 234 -15.79 -8.77 0.67
N ALA A 235 -17.01 -9.09 1.10
CA ALA A 235 -17.35 -10.30 1.84
C ALA A 235 -18.68 -10.86 1.32
N PHE A 236 -18.70 -12.13 0.92
CA PHE A 236 -19.95 -12.78 0.51
C PHE A 236 -20.82 -13.14 1.72
N SER A 237 -22.12 -12.94 1.56
CA SER A 237 -23.13 -13.59 2.40
C SER A 237 -23.10 -15.11 2.22
N PRO A 238 -23.43 -15.92 3.25
CA PRO A 238 -23.39 -17.38 3.16
C PRO A 238 -24.31 -17.98 2.09
N ASP A 239 -25.38 -17.27 1.71
CA ASP A 239 -26.30 -17.69 0.64
C ASP A 239 -25.86 -17.26 -0.76
N GLY A 240 -24.76 -16.50 -0.87
CA GLY A 240 -24.16 -16.06 -2.12
C GLY A 240 -24.96 -15.00 -2.88
N LYS A 241 -26.01 -14.41 -2.28
CA LYS A 241 -26.85 -13.41 -2.98
C LYS A 241 -26.40 -11.98 -2.81
N THR A 242 -25.65 -11.71 -1.76
CA THR A 242 -25.19 -10.36 -1.43
C THR A 242 -23.70 -10.32 -1.10
N VAL A 243 -23.09 -9.16 -1.29
CA VAL A 243 -21.70 -8.86 -0.91
C VAL A 243 -21.70 -7.63 -0.01
N ALA A 244 -21.20 -7.77 1.21
CA ALA A 244 -20.88 -6.64 2.06
C ALA A 244 -19.51 -6.08 1.68
N PHE A 245 -19.31 -4.77 1.80
CA PHE A 245 -18.04 -4.13 1.46
C PHE A 245 -17.89 -2.79 2.17
N HIS A 246 -16.64 -2.35 2.34
CA HIS A 246 -16.32 -1.01 2.82
C HIS A 246 -16.29 -0.03 1.63
N ALA A 247 -16.87 1.15 1.81
CA ALA A 247 -16.73 2.25 0.85
C ALA A 247 -16.96 3.61 1.52
N PHE A 248 -16.75 4.68 0.74
CA PHE A 248 -17.03 6.04 1.16
C PHE A 248 -18.28 6.59 0.49
N ALA A 249 -19.15 7.24 1.27
CA ALA A 249 -20.23 8.07 0.77
C ALA A 249 -20.25 9.40 1.54
N ASN A 250 -20.25 10.52 0.81
CA ASN A 250 -20.26 11.88 1.40
C ASN A 250 -19.11 12.12 2.41
N GLY A 251 -17.96 11.48 2.21
CA GLY A 251 -16.79 11.59 3.09
C GLY A 251 -16.83 10.69 4.33
N GLN A 252 -17.87 9.86 4.50
CA GLN A 252 -17.98 8.89 5.59
C GLN A 252 -17.60 7.49 5.09
N ALA A 253 -16.78 6.77 5.87
CA ALA A 253 -16.42 5.38 5.65
C ALA A 253 -17.44 4.46 6.31
N ASP A 254 -18.13 3.65 5.52
CA ASP A 254 -19.27 2.84 5.94
C ASP A 254 -19.22 1.43 5.35
N ILE A 255 -20.00 0.53 5.96
CA ILE A 255 -20.29 -0.79 5.40
C ILE A 255 -21.55 -0.73 4.54
N PHE A 256 -21.40 -1.18 3.30
CA PHE A 256 -22.46 -1.28 2.31
C PHE A 256 -22.77 -2.74 1.98
N LEU A 257 -23.98 -2.97 1.48
CA LEU A 257 -24.46 -4.28 1.02
C LEU A 257 -24.91 -4.17 -0.43
N LEU A 258 -24.25 -4.93 -1.31
CA LEU A 258 -24.61 -5.10 -2.71
C LEU A 258 -25.50 -6.34 -2.88
N ASP A 259 -26.68 -6.19 -3.46
CA ASP A 259 -27.47 -7.30 -3.99
C ASP A 259 -26.97 -7.72 -5.37
N LEU A 260 -26.57 -8.98 -5.54
CA LEU A 260 -25.97 -9.48 -6.77
C LEU A 260 -27.00 -9.77 -7.88
N GLY A 261 -28.29 -9.86 -7.54
CA GLY A 261 -29.39 -10.07 -8.48
C GLY A 261 -29.85 -8.77 -9.12
N SER A 262 -30.07 -7.74 -8.32
CA SER A 262 -30.54 -6.41 -8.76
C SER A 262 -29.42 -5.42 -9.06
N GLY A 263 -28.24 -5.59 -8.45
CA GLY A 263 -27.15 -4.62 -8.47
C GLY A 263 -27.35 -3.43 -7.54
N THR A 264 -28.35 -3.46 -6.64
CA THR A 264 -28.63 -2.36 -5.71
C THR A 264 -27.68 -2.36 -4.54
N VAL A 265 -27.23 -1.16 -4.12
CA VAL A 265 -26.37 -0.95 -2.95
C VAL A 265 -27.14 -0.28 -1.82
N GLN A 266 -27.05 -0.82 -0.61
CA GLN A 266 -27.60 -0.26 0.62
C GLN A 266 -26.48 0.08 1.62
N ASN A 267 -26.56 1.23 2.31
CA ASN A 267 -25.68 1.53 3.44
C ASN A 267 -26.23 0.87 4.72
N LEU A 268 -25.42 0.07 5.42
CA LEU A 268 -25.81 -0.64 6.64
C LEU A 268 -25.44 0.11 7.90
N THR A 269 -24.28 0.80 7.92
CA THR A 269 -23.76 1.45 9.12
C THR A 269 -24.24 2.90 9.22
N ASN A 270 -24.02 3.70 8.17
CA ASN A 270 -24.44 5.09 8.05
C ASN A 270 -24.28 5.87 9.38
N ASP A 271 -23.11 5.78 9.99
CA ASP A 271 -22.80 6.45 11.24
C ASP A 271 -21.46 7.20 11.17
N PRO A 272 -21.14 8.09 12.13
CA PRO A 272 -19.92 8.90 12.07
C PRO A 272 -18.61 8.15 12.26
N ALA A 273 -18.63 6.85 12.61
CA ALA A 273 -17.43 6.06 12.83
C ALA A 273 -16.80 5.61 11.51
N TYR A 274 -15.50 5.34 11.54
CA TYR A 274 -14.81 4.72 10.40
C TYR A 274 -15.04 3.21 10.47
N ASP A 275 -15.85 2.69 9.56
CA ASP A 275 -16.26 1.28 9.54
C ASP A 275 -15.67 0.54 8.34
N ALA A 276 -15.00 -0.60 8.60
CA ALA A 276 -14.27 -1.39 7.60
C ALA A 276 -14.27 -2.89 7.92
N ALA A 277 -13.69 -3.68 7.03
CA ALA A 277 -13.42 -5.12 7.16
C ALA A 277 -14.64 -5.98 7.55
N PRO A 278 -15.74 -5.94 6.76
CA PRO A 278 -16.94 -6.70 7.07
C PRO A 278 -16.73 -8.21 6.87
N VAL A 279 -17.38 -9.03 7.70
CA VAL A 279 -17.52 -10.49 7.54
C VAL A 279 -18.88 -10.97 8.02
N PHE A 280 -19.49 -11.89 7.27
CA PHE A 280 -20.76 -12.50 7.65
C PHE A 280 -20.57 -13.60 8.70
N SER A 281 -21.54 -13.71 9.61
CA SER A 281 -21.67 -14.91 10.44
C SER A 281 -22.02 -16.11 9.57
N PRO A 282 -21.58 -17.34 9.91
CA PRO A 282 -21.89 -18.54 9.13
C PRO A 282 -23.39 -18.81 8.97
N ASP A 283 -24.22 -18.34 9.92
CA ASP A 283 -25.67 -18.47 9.87
C ASP A 283 -26.37 -17.36 9.06
N GLY A 284 -25.62 -16.37 8.56
CA GLY A 284 -26.12 -15.29 7.70
C GLY A 284 -27.00 -14.27 8.41
N LYS A 285 -27.04 -14.24 9.74
CA LYS A 285 -27.88 -13.31 10.51
C LYS A 285 -27.15 -12.03 10.92
N PHE A 286 -25.83 -12.09 11.03
CA PHE A 286 -25.03 -11.00 11.54
C PHE A 286 -23.87 -10.67 10.60
N LEU A 287 -23.38 -9.45 10.76
CA LEU A 287 -22.14 -8.99 10.17
C LEU A 287 -21.22 -8.51 11.29
N VAL A 288 -19.97 -8.99 11.32
CA VAL A 288 -18.91 -8.45 12.16
C VAL A 288 -18.03 -7.55 11.32
N TYR A 289 -17.62 -6.41 11.88
CA TYR A 289 -16.82 -5.42 11.18
C TYR A 289 -15.93 -4.67 12.17
N SER A 290 -14.87 -4.03 11.66
CA SER A 290 -13.99 -3.18 12.45
C SER A 290 -14.51 -1.74 12.41
N SER A 291 -14.60 -1.08 13.55
CA SER A 291 -15.11 0.29 13.67
C SER A 291 -14.23 1.09 14.61
N GLN A 292 -14.01 2.38 14.30
CA GLN A 292 -13.31 3.27 15.22
C GLN A 292 -14.09 3.45 16.53
N SER A 293 -13.42 3.23 17.66
CA SER A 293 -13.93 3.47 19.01
C SER A 293 -12.83 4.12 19.85
N GLY A 294 -12.96 5.42 20.12
CA GLY A 294 -11.88 6.21 20.70
C GLY A 294 -10.67 6.28 19.76
N GLU A 295 -9.48 6.02 20.28
CA GLU A 295 -8.23 6.03 19.52
C GLU A 295 -7.97 4.74 18.73
N HIS A 296 -8.78 3.69 18.95
CA HIS A 296 -8.51 2.35 18.39
C HIS A 296 -9.65 1.82 17.52
N ALA A 297 -9.30 0.94 16.58
CA ALA A 297 -10.27 0.09 15.90
C ALA A 297 -10.72 -1.05 16.82
N LYS A 298 -12.02 -1.33 16.88
CA LYS A 298 -12.60 -2.45 17.62
C LYS A 298 -13.57 -3.25 16.78
N LEU A 299 -13.85 -4.49 17.19
CA LEU A 299 -14.81 -5.34 16.50
C LEU A 299 -16.23 -5.06 17.00
N PHE A 300 -17.14 -4.90 16.05
CA PHE A 300 -18.57 -4.72 16.29
C PHE A 300 -19.36 -5.75 15.49
N GLN A 301 -20.55 -6.05 15.98
CA GLN A 301 -21.51 -6.90 15.31
C GLN A 301 -22.80 -6.13 15.09
N LEU A 302 -23.38 -6.24 13.89
CA LEU A 302 -24.73 -5.77 13.59
C LEU A 302 -25.63 -6.93 13.15
N GLU A 303 -26.93 -6.77 13.39
CA GLU A 303 -27.98 -7.68 12.90
C GLU A 303 -28.43 -7.27 11.49
N LEU A 304 -28.44 -8.20 10.53
CA LEU A 304 -28.81 -7.87 9.14
C LEU A 304 -30.30 -7.53 8.98
N ALA A 305 -31.16 -8.15 9.78
CA ALA A 305 -32.60 -7.87 9.79
C ALA A 305 -32.92 -6.47 10.35
N ASN A 306 -32.05 -5.95 11.22
CA ASN A 306 -32.15 -4.60 11.77
C ASN A 306 -30.74 -4.04 12.04
N PRO A 307 -30.10 -3.39 11.04
CA PRO A 307 -28.71 -2.92 11.16
C PRO A 307 -28.45 -1.89 12.27
N GLN A 308 -29.50 -1.35 12.89
CA GLN A 308 -29.38 -0.47 14.07
C GLN A 308 -29.12 -1.25 15.37
N ASN A 309 -29.42 -2.55 15.40
CA ASN A 309 -29.08 -3.42 16.51
C ASN A 309 -27.60 -3.81 16.42
N ARG A 310 -26.76 -3.09 17.17
CA ARG A 310 -25.30 -3.23 17.16
C ARG A 310 -24.76 -3.50 18.55
N VAL A 311 -23.74 -4.36 18.63
CA VAL A 311 -22.98 -4.62 19.86
C VAL A 311 -21.48 -4.50 19.59
N GLN A 312 -20.75 -3.98 20.58
CA GLN A 312 -19.29 -4.03 20.60
C GLN A 312 -18.82 -5.37 21.13
N LEU A 313 -17.85 -5.98 20.45
CA LEU A 313 -17.31 -7.31 20.77
C LEU A 313 -15.92 -7.28 21.40
N THR A 314 -15.11 -6.25 21.18
CA THR A 314 -13.77 -6.15 21.76
C THR A 314 -13.51 -4.79 22.39
N PHE A 315 -12.65 -4.75 23.40
CA PHE A 315 -12.40 -3.58 24.24
C PHE A 315 -10.90 -3.42 24.55
N GLY A 316 -10.55 -2.41 25.37
CA GLY A 316 -9.18 -2.16 25.80
C GLY A 316 -8.28 -1.44 24.78
N ALA A 317 -6.98 -1.40 25.07
CA ALA A 317 -5.99 -0.72 24.23
C ALA A 317 -5.63 -1.56 22.98
N GLY A 318 -5.20 -0.88 21.92
CA GLY A 318 -4.78 -1.48 20.65
C GLY A 318 -5.91 -1.69 19.65
N ASP A 319 -5.56 -1.81 18.38
CA ASP A 319 -6.47 -2.03 17.27
C ASP A 319 -6.83 -3.52 17.17
N ASP A 320 -8.12 -3.82 16.96
CA ASP A 320 -8.65 -5.16 16.69
C ASP A 320 -9.35 -5.19 15.33
N GLU A 321 -8.79 -5.95 14.39
CA GLU A 321 -9.12 -5.80 12.97
C GLU A 321 -9.16 -7.14 12.22
N GLY A 322 -9.78 -7.14 11.03
CA GLY A 322 -9.69 -8.25 10.07
C GLY A 322 -10.32 -9.56 10.54
N ALA A 323 -11.45 -9.50 11.26
CA ALA A 323 -12.09 -10.65 11.88
C ALA A 323 -12.45 -11.79 10.89
N SER A 324 -12.52 -13.02 11.36
CA SER A 324 -13.02 -14.20 10.64
C SER A 324 -13.68 -15.16 11.61
N PHE A 325 -14.87 -15.66 11.29
CA PHE A 325 -15.54 -16.66 12.12
C PHE A 325 -14.85 -18.02 12.07
N SER A 326 -14.85 -18.73 13.19
CA SER A 326 -14.67 -20.19 13.19
C SER A 326 -15.80 -20.85 12.40
N ARG A 327 -15.57 -22.06 11.89
CA ARG A 327 -16.53 -22.81 11.06
C ARG A 327 -17.88 -22.98 11.76
N ASP A 328 -17.87 -23.19 13.07
CA ASP A 328 -19.06 -23.37 13.89
C ASP A 328 -19.74 -22.05 14.31
N GLY A 329 -19.15 -20.90 13.96
CA GLY A 329 -19.65 -19.57 14.31
C GLY A 329 -19.54 -19.20 15.79
N LYS A 330 -18.86 -20.01 16.61
CA LYS A 330 -18.76 -19.79 18.06
C LYS A 330 -17.57 -18.93 18.48
N ALA A 331 -16.63 -18.69 17.58
CA ALA A 331 -15.46 -17.87 17.85
C ALA A 331 -15.12 -16.93 16.68
N LEU A 332 -14.38 -15.89 17.00
CA LEU A 332 -13.76 -14.98 16.04
C LEU A 332 -12.25 -15.08 16.12
N TYR A 333 -11.60 -15.25 14.98
CA TYR A 333 -10.19 -14.97 14.78
C TYR A 333 -10.01 -13.54 14.32
N PHE A 334 -9.04 -12.80 14.84
CA PHE A 334 -8.79 -11.42 14.44
C PHE A 334 -7.33 -11.04 14.70
N ALA A 335 -6.87 -9.95 14.09
CA ALA A 335 -5.55 -9.40 14.35
C ALA A 335 -5.64 -8.33 15.44
N SER A 336 -4.68 -8.31 16.37
CA SER A 336 -4.61 -7.27 17.39
C SER A 336 -3.19 -6.88 17.76
N ASP A 337 -2.95 -5.58 17.95
CA ASP A 337 -1.65 -5.04 18.37
C ASP A 337 -1.57 -4.72 19.88
N ARG A 338 -2.56 -5.15 20.65
CA ARG A 338 -2.68 -4.95 22.11
C ARG A 338 -1.45 -5.31 22.93
N ASP A 339 -0.61 -6.21 22.41
CA ASP A 339 0.63 -6.65 23.06
C ASP A 339 1.83 -5.96 22.38
N GLN A 340 2.44 -5.01 23.09
CA GLN A 340 3.64 -4.27 22.65
C GLN A 340 3.52 -3.53 21.29
N GLY A 341 2.30 -3.23 20.80
CA GLY A 341 2.11 -2.59 19.50
C GLY A 341 2.56 -3.49 18.34
N VAL A 342 2.30 -4.80 18.47
CA VAL A 342 2.61 -5.80 17.44
C VAL A 342 1.37 -6.60 17.13
N PHE A 343 0.93 -6.52 15.87
CA PHE A 343 -0.20 -7.32 15.41
C PHE A 343 0.11 -8.81 15.49
N ASP A 344 -0.69 -9.51 16.29
CA ASP A 344 -0.75 -10.95 16.42
C ASP A 344 -2.16 -11.47 16.15
N ILE A 345 -2.29 -12.76 15.87
CA ILE A 345 -3.59 -13.40 15.69
C ILE A 345 -4.16 -13.83 17.05
N TYR A 346 -5.39 -13.43 17.32
CA TYR A 346 -6.15 -13.80 18.50
C TYR A 346 -7.40 -14.59 18.11
N ARG A 347 -7.92 -15.36 19.07
CA ARG A 347 -9.21 -16.04 19.05
C ARG A 347 -10.04 -15.57 20.23
N LEU A 348 -11.24 -15.06 19.97
CA LEU A 348 -12.27 -14.74 20.95
C LEU A 348 -13.38 -15.77 20.89
N ASP A 349 -13.62 -16.47 21.99
CA ASP A 349 -14.80 -17.31 22.17
C ASP A 349 -16.03 -16.43 22.47
N LEU A 350 -17.08 -16.50 21.65
CA LEU A 350 -18.19 -15.55 21.73
C LEU A 350 -19.11 -15.80 22.92
N GLU A 351 -19.17 -17.02 23.43
CA GLU A 351 -20.00 -17.40 24.59
C GLU A 351 -19.26 -17.20 25.90
N THR A 352 -18.06 -17.79 26.02
CA THR A 352 -17.28 -17.74 27.26
C THR A 352 -16.45 -16.46 27.40
N ARG A 353 -16.38 -15.64 26.33
CA ARG A 353 -15.52 -14.45 26.24
C ARG A 353 -14.03 -14.75 26.42
N LYS A 354 -13.62 -16.02 26.41
CA LYS A 354 -12.23 -16.43 26.55
C LYS A 354 -11.40 -15.92 25.37
N LEU A 355 -10.26 -15.32 25.69
CA LEU A 355 -9.34 -14.72 24.74
C LEU A 355 -8.03 -15.53 24.68
N THR A 356 -7.67 -15.96 23.48
CA THR A 356 -6.48 -16.80 23.22
C THR A 356 -5.61 -16.14 22.16
N ARG A 357 -4.30 -16.05 22.39
CA ARG A 357 -3.31 -15.57 21.41
C ARG A 357 -2.73 -16.76 20.64
N LEU A 358 -2.80 -16.74 19.32
CA LEU A 358 -2.31 -17.81 18.44
C LEU A 358 -0.89 -17.57 17.93
N THR A 359 -0.47 -16.31 17.80
CA THR A 359 0.87 -15.96 17.34
C THR A 359 1.52 -14.97 18.29
N LYS A 360 2.87 -14.95 18.32
CA LYS A 360 3.66 -13.93 18.99
C LYS A 360 4.84 -13.53 18.10
N VAL A 361 4.52 -12.95 16.94
CA VAL A 361 5.48 -12.70 15.84
C VAL A 361 6.31 -11.45 16.07
N ILE A 362 7.47 -11.41 15.42
CA ILE A 362 8.35 -10.25 15.44
C ILE A 362 7.97 -9.17 14.43
N GLY A 363 7.37 -9.52 13.30
CA GLY A 363 6.94 -8.56 12.28
C GLY A 363 5.53 -8.07 12.58
N ALA A 364 4.57 -8.57 11.81
CA ALA A 364 3.14 -8.38 12.06
C ALA A 364 2.39 -9.60 11.49
N ALA A 365 1.31 -10.04 12.13
CA ALA A 365 0.40 -11.07 11.65
C ALA A 365 -1.01 -10.48 11.53
N LEU A 366 -1.61 -10.61 10.36
CA LEU A 366 -2.87 -9.94 9.99
C LEU A 366 -3.80 -10.91 9.26
N ASN A 367 -5.05 -10.46 9.06
CA ASN A 367 -6.03 -11.08 8.16
C ASN A 367 -6.17 -12.61 8.33
N PRO A 368 -6.46 -13.10 9.54
CA PRO A 368 -6.69 -14.52 9.76
C PRO A 368 -7.95 -14.98 9.04
N VAL A 369 -7.96 -16.22 8.57
CA VAL A 369 -9.13 -16.89 7.99
C VAL A 369 -9.16 -18.33 8.47
N ALA A 370 -10.30 -18.73 9.03
CA ALA A 370 -10.53 -20.12 9.40
C ALA A 370 -10.62 -21.02 8.15
N VAL A 371 -9.92 -22.14 8.18
CA VAL A 371 -9.88 -23.13 7.10
C VAL A 371 -10.10 -24.50 7.68
N VAL A 372 -10.96 -25.29 7.05
CA VAL A 372 -11.28 -26.62 7.54
C VAL A 372 -10.50 -27.64 6.73
N THR A 373 -9.63 -28.36 7.43
CA THR A 373 -8.81 -29.40 6.85
C THR A 373 -9.29 -30.76 7.31
N LYS A 374 -8.72 -31.84 6.74
CA LYS A 374 -8.99 -33.21 7.20
C LYS A 374 -8.59 -33.45 8.66
N GLU A 375 -7.68 -32.64 9.19
CA GLU A 375 -7.16 -32.73 10.55
C GLU A 375 -7.90 -31.81 11.54
N GLY A 376 -8.97 -31.16 11.10
CA GLY A 376 -9.72 -30.16 11.85
C GLY A 376 -9.51 -28.74 11.35
N GLU A 377 -10.02 -27.78 12.11
CA GLU A 377 -9.88 -26.36 11.82
C GLU A 377 -8.41 -25.93 11.94
N ARG A 378 -7.98 -25.08 11.01
CA ARG A 378 -6.72 -24.37 10.97
C ARG A 378 -7.00 -22.90 10.70
N VAL A 379 -6.01 -22.04 10.88
CA VAL A 379 -6.12 -20.62 10.55
C VAL A 379 -5.02 -20.28 9.56
N VAL A 380 -5.40 -19.74 8.40
CA VAL A 380 -4.44 -19.11 7.47
C VAL A 380 -4.36 -17.64 7.82
N TYR A 381 -3.15 -17.10 7.91
CA TYR A 381 -2.93 -15.67 8.18
C TYR A 381 -1.80 -15.14 7.30
N GLN A 382 -1.78 -13.83 7.07
CA GLN A 382 -0.68 -13.17 6.40
C GLN A 382 0.29 -12.62 7.45
N ALA A 383 1.60 -12.74 7.25
CA ALA A 383 2.59 -12.16 8.15
C ALA A 383 3.76 -11.51 7.42
N TYR A 384 4.26 -10.42 8.00
CA TYR A 384 5.44 -9.70 7.53
C TYR A 384 6.70 -10.25 8.17
N THR A 385 7.66 -10.69 7.37
CA THR A 385 8.99 -11.07 7.84
C THR A 385 9.98 -11.03 6.68
N LYS A 386 11.24 -10.72 6.96
CA LYS A 386 12.33 -10.70 5.96
C LYS A 386 12.02 -9.79 4.77
N GLY A 387 11.33 -8.68 5.03
CA GLY A 387 11.02 -7.66 4.04
C GLY A 387 9.93 -8.05 3.04
N ARG A 388 9.04 -8.99 3.39
CA ARG A 388 7.90 -9.38 2.55
C ARG A 388 6.74 -9.93 3.36
N TRP A 389 5.56 -9.89 2.77
CA TRP A 389 4.35 -10.53 3.29
C TRP A 389 4.24 -11.95 2.76
N GLN A 390 3.91 -12.91 3.61
CA GLN A 390 3.66 -14.30 3.20
C GLN A 390 2.47 -14.88 3.95
N LEU A 391 1.83 -15.89 3.37
CA LEU A 391 0.81 -16.66 4.07
C LEU A 391 1.43 -17.76 4.94
N TYR A 392 0.81 -18.00 6.08
CA TYR A 392 1.17 -19.02 7.06
C TYR A 392 -0.08 -19.79 7.49
N LEU A 393 0.10 -21.04 7.93
CA LEU A 393 -0.96 -21.90 8.43
C LEU A 393 -0.68 -22.24 9.90
N THR A 394 -1.57 -21.86 10.81
CA THR A 394 -1.44 -22.13 12.25
C THR A 394 -2.55 -23.07 12.74
N ASP A 395 -2.25 -23.85 13.78
CA ASP A 395 -3.25 -24.63 14.52
C ASP A 395 -3.84 -23.76 15.65
N PRO A 396 -5.16 -23.51 15.68
CA PRO A 396 -5.78 -22.74 16.77
C PRO A 396 -5.62 -23.40 18.15
N GLY A 397 -5.36 -24.71 18.23
CA GLY A 397 -5.14 -25.44 19.48
C GLY A 397 -3.82 -25.14 20.17
N GLN A 398 -2.85 -24.51 19.48
CA GLN A 398 -1.56 -24.13 20.08
C GLN A 398 -1.62 -22.82 20.86
N GLY A 399 -2.75 -22.11 20.79
CA GLY A 399 -2.88 -20.78 21.34
C GLY A 399 -2.76 -20.74 22.87
N GLU A 400 -2.20 -19.63 23.35
CA GLU A 400 -2.07 -19.34 24.77
C GLU A 400 -3.27 -18.52 25.26
N GLU A 401 -3.92 -18.93 26.35
CA GLU A 401 -4.95 -18.13 26.98
C GLU A 401 -4.32 -16.89 27.62
N VAL A 402 -4.75 -15.71 27.19
CA VAL A 402 -4.19 -14.42 27.64
C VAL A 402 -5.19 -13.60 28.46
N GLY A 403 -6.42 -14.08 28.60
CA GLY A 403 -7.43 -13.46 29.45
C GLY A 403 -8.85 -13.72 28.98
N ARG A 404 -9.74 -12.81 29.39
CA ARG A 404 -11.17 -12.82 29.03
C ARG A 404 -11.57 -11.41 28.59
N GLU A 405 -12.27 -11.33 27.48
CA GLU A 405 -12.82 -10.09 26.95
C GLU A 405 -14.02 -9.63 27.79
N GLU A 406 -14.30 -8.32 27.80
CA GLU A 406 -15.50 -7.80 28.44
C GLU A 406 -16.77 -8.34 27.77
N GLU A 407 -17.90 -8.26 28.47
CA GLU A 407 -19.19 -8.66 27.90
C GLU A 407 -19.59 -7.76 26.73
N ALA A 408 -20.23 -8.35 25.72
CA ALA A 408 -20.66 -7.59 24.56
C ALA A 408 -21.65 -6.50 24.97
N ALA A 409 -21.41 -5.26 24.52
CA ALA A 409 -22.17 -4.10 24.96
C ALA A 409 -22.97 -3.48 23.81
N PRO A 410 -24.27 -3.16 23.98
CA PRO A 410 -25.03 -2.41 22.97
C PRO A 410 -24.40 -1.06 22.67
N VAL A 411 -24.36 -0.70 21.38
CA VAL A 411 -23.86 0.60 20.94
C VAL A 411 -24.89 1.69 21.25
N LYS A 412 -24.60 2.58 22.20
CA LYS A 412 -25.52 3.67 22.61
C LYS A 412 -25.25 4.98 21.88
N GLN A 413 -23.98 5.32 21.65
CA GLN A 413 -23.56 6.52 20.93
C GLN A 413 -22.16 6.28 20.36
N ARG A 414 -21.95 6.67 19.10
CA ARG A 414 -20.66 6.60 18.40
C ARG A 414 -19.96 7.95 18.50
N GLU A 415 -18.66 7.94 18.76
CA GLU A 415 -17.84 9.14 18.60
C GLU A 415 -17.69 9.46 17.12
N VAL A 416 -17.65 10.75 16.79
CA VAL A 416 -17.41 11.19 15.42
C VAL A 416 -15.96 10.93 15.08
N PHE A 417 -15.71 10.14 14.03
CA PHE A 417 -14.37 10.03 13.50
C PHE A 417 -13.98 11.37 12.86
N VAL A 418 -12.99 12.04 13.44
CA VAL A 418 -12.41 13.26 12.86
C VAL A 418 -11.08 12.88 12.23
N PRO A 419 -10.96 12.92 10.89
CA PRO A 419 -9.68 12.66 10.25
C PRO A 419 -8.66 13.73 10.68
N ALA A 420 -7.38 13.37 10.64
CA ALA A 420 -6.30 14.28 11.04
C ALA A 420 -6.29 15.62 10.30
N ILE A 421 -6.87 15.66 9.09
CA ILE A 421 -7.05 16.87 8.29
C ILE A 421 -8.47 16.86 7.72
N THR A 422 -9.24 17.90 8.03
CA THR A 422 -10.55 18.16 7.42
C THR A 422 -10.47 19.43 6.58
N VAL A 423 -10.68 19.32 5.27
CA VAL A 423 -10.77 20.48 4.37
C VAL A 423 -12.25 20.71 4.03
N PRO A 424 -12.93 21.68 4.66
CA PRO A 424 -14.33 21.95 4.36
C PRO A 424 -14.48 22.52 2.96
N VAL A 425 -15.26 21.85 2.11
CA VAL A 425 -15.61 22.36 0.78
C VAL A 425 -16.79 23.32 0.92
N THR A 426 -16.57 24.60 0.61
CA THR A 426 -17.62 25.63 0.59
C THR A 426 -18.34 25.56 -0.76
N GLN A 427 -19.54 24.96 -0.80
CA GLN A 427 -20.26 24.66 -2.04
C GLN A 427 -20.51 25.90 -2.93
N ASP A 428 -20.78 27.07 -2.34
CA ASP A 428 -20.97 28.34 -3.04
C ASP A 428 -19.67 28.91 -3.66
N LYS A 429 -18.50 28.41 -3.23
CA LYS A 429 -17.21 28.73 -3.85
C LYS A 429 -16.83 27.77 -4.98
N ILE A 430 -17.58 26.69 -5.19
CA ILE A 430 -17.35 25.79 -6.32
C ILE A 430 -17.71 26.56 -7.59
N SER A 431 -16.70 26.82 -8.42
CA SER A 431 -16.89 27.42 -9.73
C SER A 431 -16.09 26.64 -10.78
N PRO A 432 -16.58 26.56 -12.03
CA PRO A 432 -15.76 26.07 -13.11
C PRO A 432 -14.53 26.95 -13.23
N VAL A 433 -13.35 26.34 -13.33
CA VAL A 433 -12.11 27.06 -13.61
C VAL A 433 -12.29 27.84 -14.92
N LYS A 434 -12.23 29.17 -14.85
CA LYS A 434 -12.38 30.06 -16.02
C LYS A 434 -11.00 30.35 -16.62
N GLY A 435 -10.82 29.95 -17.87
CA GLY A 435 -9.62 30.20 -18.66
C GLY A 435 -8.53 29.13 -18.49
N HIS A 436 -7.54 29.17 -19.36
CA HIS A 436 -6.44 28.19 -19.43
C HIS A 436 -5.15 28.85 -18.96
N LYS A 437 -5.13 29.28 -17.70
CA LYS A 437 -3.90 29.79 -17.10
C LYS A 437 -2.98 28.61 -16.84
N LEU A 438 -1.75 28.71 -17.32
CA LEU A 438 -0.70 27.77 -17.00
C LEU A 438 0.07 28.30 -15.79
N PHE A 439 0.31 27.43 -14.82
CA PHE A 439 1.09 27.70 -13.62
C PHE A 439 2.36 26.86 -13.68
N ALA A 440 3.45 27.35 -13.09
CA ALA A 440 4.67 26.54 -12.98
C ALA A 440 4.35 25.27 -12.17
N ASP A 441 4.55 24.11 -12.80
CA ASP A 441 4.30 22.78 -12.25
C ASP A 441 5.61 22.17 -11.73
N ASN A 442 6.67 22.27 -12.53
CA ASN A 442 7.98 21.72 -12.21
C ASN A 442 9.08 22.62 -12.79
N VAL A 443 10.10 22.93 -12.00
CA VAL A 443 11.27 23.69 -12.43
C VAL A 443 12.49 22.92 -11.95
N GLN A 444 13.28 22.43 -12.89
CA GLN A 444 14.52 21.73 -12.61
C GLN A 444 15.67 22.44 -13.30
N VAL A 445 16.75 22.66 -12.57
CA VAL A 445 17.99 23.22 -13.11
C VAL A 445 19.11 22.29 -12.71
N ALA A 446 19.86 21.81 -13.69
CA ALA A 446 21.04 21.00 -13.49
C ALA A 446 22.25 21.72 -14.09
N VAL A 447 23.36 21.67 -13.37
CA VAL A 447 24.66 22.12 -13.86
C VAL A 447 25.65 21.00 -13.55
N GLN A 448 26.33 20.51 -14.57
CA GLN A 448 27.22 19.36 -14.50
C GLN A 448 28.52 19.65 -15.24
N PHE A 449 29.59 19.00 -14.80
CA PHE A 449 30.85 18.96 -15.52
C PHE A 449 31.12 17.51 -15.91
N SER A 450 31.36 17.25 -17.19
CA SER A 450 31.82 15.93 -17.64
C SER A 450 33.30 15.71 -17.33
N GLU A 451 33.78 14.47 -17.51
CA GLU A 451 35.17 14.08 -17.24
C GLU A 451 36.19 14.90 -18.03
N ASP A 452 35.83 15.37 -19.23
CA ASP A 452 36.63 16.27 -20.08
C ASP A 452 36.51 17.76 -19.69
N GLN A 453 35.89 18.06 -18.53
CA GLN A 453 35.60 19.40 -18.01
C GLN A 453 34.60 20.22 -18.84
N THR A 454 33.83 19.59 -19.73
CA THR A 454 32.75 20.28 -20.43
C THR A 454 31.62 20.65 -19.45
N LEU A 455 31.30 21.95 -19.42
CA LEU A 455 30.14 22.46 -18.68
C LEU A 455 28.85 22.13 -19.43
N ILE A 456 27.95 21.41 -18.77
CA ILE A 456 26.60 21.12 -19.22
C ILE A 456 25.63 21.81 -18.26
N SER A 457 24.76 22.67 -18.77
CA SER A 457 23.64 23.20 -18.00
C SER A 457 22.32 22.85 -18.66
N GLN A 458 21.31 22.57 -17.86
CA GLN A 458 19.98 22.21 -18.31
C GLN A 458 18.96 22.91 -17.41
N ALA A 459 17.97 23.56 -17.99
CA ALA A 459 16.81 24.08 -17.30
C ALA A 459 15.56 23.48 -17.94
N PHE A 460 14.82 22.68 -17.18
CA PHE A 460 13.53 22.15 -17.55
C PHE A 460 12.44 22.90 -16.80
N LEU A 461 11.58 23.59 -17.54
CA LEU A 461 10.45 24.36 -17.03
C LEU A 461 9.17 23.71 -17.53
N SER A 462 8.33 23.22 -16.62
CA SER A 462 7.02 22.68 -16.93
C SER A 462 5.95 23.60 -16.37
N PHE A 463 4.96 23.91 -17.19
CA PHE A 463 3.77 24.66 -16.79
C PHE A 463 2.54 23.84 -17.11
N ALA A 464 1.58 23.80 -16.20
CA ALA A 464 0.34 23.05 -16.36
C ALA A 464 -0.88 23.91 -16.02
N ASP A 465 -2.03 23.63 -16.63
CA ASP A 465 -3.29 24.17 -16.14
C ASP A 465 -3.73 23.47 -14.83
N HIS A 466 -4.81 23.95 -14.21
CA HIS A 466 -5.27 23.45 -12.92
C HIS A 466 -5.53 21.93 -12.87
N TYR A 467 -5.77 21.29 -14.01
CA TYR A 467 -6.07 19.86 -14.10
C TYR A 467 -4.90 19.05 -14.69
N GLY A 468 -3.82 19.70 -15.13
CA GLY A 468 -2.72 19.05 -15.83
C GLY A 468 -3.06 18.62 -17.26
N ASP A 469 -4.20 19.07 -17.79
CA ASP A 469 -4.73 18.74 -19.11
C ASP A 469 -3.93 19.44 -20.20
N ARG A 470 -3.47 20.67 -19.94
CA ARG A 470 -2.62 21.43 -20.86
C ARG A 470 -1.27 21.62 -20.23
N ARG A 471 -0.22 21.31 -20.98
CA ARG A 471 1.17 21.45 -20.51
C ARG A 471 2.01 22.21 -21.51
N LEU A 472 2.85 23.10 -21.00
CA LEU A 472 3.94 23.72 -21.74
C LEU A 472 5.25 23.30 -21.06
N ASN A 473 6.06 22.52 -21.75
CA ASN A 473 7.38 22.13 -21.29
C ASN A 473 8.43 22.90 -22.10
N VAL A 474 9.40 23.51 -21.42
CA VAL A 474 10.52 24.21 -22.03
C VAL A 474 11.80 23.61 -21.48
N LEU A 475 12.60 23.05 -22.37
CA LEU A 475 13.94 22.56 -22.09
C LEU A 475 14.94 23.55 -22.69
N LEU A 476 15.81 24.10 -21.86
CA LEU A 476 16.93 24.94 -22.26
C LEU A 476 18.19 24.20 -21.86
N GLU A 477 19.08 23.95 -22.80
CA GLU A 477 20.32 23.24 -22.54
C GLU A 477 21.50 24.09 -23.00
N SER A 478 22.63 23.96 -22.32
CA SER A 478 23.89 24.48 -22.79
C SER A 478 24.98 23.46 -22.63
N VAL A 479 25.77 23.25 -23.68
CA VAL A 479 26.94 22.36 -23.68
C VAL A 479 28.14 23.16 -24.15
N SER A 480 29.14 23.35 -23.28
CA SER A 480 30.41 24.04 -23.57
C SER A 480 30.25 25.40 -24.30
N GLY A 481 29.17 26.15 -24.02
CA GLY A 481 28.90 27.48 -24.60
C GLY A 481 27.96 27.51 -25.80
N TYR A 482 27.50 26.36 -26.30
CA TYR A 482 26.37 26.30 -27.23
C TYR A 482 25.07 26.18 -26.45
N SER A 483 23.96 26.68 -27.01
CA SER A 483 22.64 26.58 -26.38
C SER A 483 21.68 25.81 -27.27
N ASN A 484 20.93 24.88 -26.70
CA ASN A 484 19.81 24.20 -27.33
C ASN A 484 18.51 24.62 -26.65
N PHE A 485 17.41 24.61 -27.38
CA PHE A 485 16.10 24.78 -26.76
C PHE A 485 15.06 23.85 -27.39
N GLN A 486 14.08 23.47 -26.59
CA GLN A 486 12.88 22.79 -27.03
C GLN A 486 11.70 23.33 -26.22
N ALA A 487 10.62 23.71 -26.88
CA ALA A 487 9.37 24.09 -26.23
C ALA A 487 8.23 23.25 -26.80
N ALA A 488 7.57 22.48 -25.94
CA ALA A 488 6.50 21.56 -26.29
C ALA A 488 5.21 21.95 -25.57
N TYR A 489 4.18 22.31 -26.34
CA TYR A 489 2.81 22.44 -25.85
C TYR A 489 2.04 21.15 -26.12
N VAL A 490 1.36 20.61 -25.11
CA VAL A 490 0.56 19.40 -25.19
C VAL A 490 -0.82 19.65 -24.62
N ASN A 491 -1.85 19.18 -25.33
CA ASN A 491 -3.24 19.18 -24.89
C ASN A 491 -3.75 17.74 -24.73
N LEU A 492 -4.12 17.41 -23.50
CA LEU A 492 -4.58 16.11 -23.02
C LEU A 492 -6.06 16.15 -22.57
N GLU A 493 -6.74 17.30 -22.69
CA GLU A 493 -8.11 17.51 -22.16
C GLU A 493 -9.11 16.51 -22.74
N LYS A 494 -8.87 16.07 -23.98
CA LYS A 494 -9.70 15.10 -24.67
C LYS A 494 -8.90 13.83 -24.94
N ARG A 495 -9.64 12.75 -25.20
CA ARG A 495 -9.06 11.47 -25.60
C ARG A 495 -8.19 11.58 -26.85
N TRP A 496 -8.53 12.45 -27.79
CA TRP A 496 -7.60 12.88 -28.83
C TRP A 496 -6.62 13.88 -28.23
N GLN A 497 -5.41 13.40 -27.97
CA GLN A 497 -4.30 14.17 -27.45
C GLN A 497 -3.49 14.70 -28.61
N TRP A 498 -2.96 15.91 -28.48
CA TRP A 498 -2.11 16.50 -29.53
C TRP A 498 -1.12 17.48 -28.92
N GLY A 499 -0.07 17.77 -29.66
CA GLY A 499 0.89 18.77 -29.24
C GLY A 499 1.72 19.33 -30.38
N VAL A 500 2.41 20.41 -30.07
CA VAL A 500 3.33 21.11 -30.95
C VAL A 500 4.64 21.29 -30.20
N THR A 501 5.72 20.86 -30.81
CA THR A 501 7.09 21.06 -30.30
C THR A 501 7.83 21.95 -31.27
N VAL A 502 8.47 23.01 -30.78
CA VAL A 502 9.44 23.80 -31.52
C VAL A 502 10.81 23.61 -30.88
N PHE A 503 11.86 23.49 -31.69
CA PHE A 503 13.18 23.19 -31.18
C PHE A 503 14.29 23.77 -32.03
N ASP A 504 15.42 23.99 -31.39
CA ASP A 504 16.72 24.28 -31.98
C ASP A 504 17.76 23.43 -31.27
N ASP A 505 18.07 22.28 -31.86
CA ASP A 505 19.01 21.32 -31.30
C ASP A 505 20.33 21.33 -32.08
N ARG A 506 21.41 21.08 -31.36
CA ARG A 506 22.75 20.90 -31.93
C ARG A 506 23.30 19.60 -31.38
N SER A 507 23.72 18.74 -32.30
CA SER A 507 24.45 17.52 -31.97
C SER A 507 25.96 17.78 -32.02
N TYR A 508 26.69 17.13 -31.12
CA TYR A 508 28.14 17.32 -30.95
C TYR A 508 28.86 15.98 -30.94
N PHE A 509 30.15 16.02 -31.24
CA PHE A 509 31.05 14.88 -31.06
C PHE A 509 32.37 15.33 -30.47
N VAL A 510 33.02 14.42 -29.75
CA VAL A 510 34.40 14.56 -29.29
C VAL A 510 35.30 13.98 -30.36
N ALA A 511 36.29 14.74 -30.81
CA ALA A 511 37.30 14.25 -31.74
C ALA A 511 38.58 13.93 -30.97
N ALA A 512 39.16 12.75 -31.20
CA ALA A 512 40.51 12.45 -30.71
C ALA A 512 41.56 12.82 -31.77
N ASP A 513 42.67 13.40 -31.33
CA ASP A 513 43.86 13.51 -32.17
C ASP A 513 44.45 12.10 -32.36
N THR A 514 44.39 11.63 -33.60
CA THR A 514 44.75 10.26 -33.99
C THR A 514 46.25 9.96 -33.85
N PHE A 515 47.11 10.96 -33.67
CA PHE A 515 48.56 10.77 -33.53
C PHE A 515 49.03 10.90 -32.07
N THR A 516 48.33 11.67 -31.25
CA THR A 516 48.69 11.89 -29.83
C THR A 516 47.78 11.17 -28.84
N GLY A 517 46.65 10.62 -29.29
CA GLY A 517 45.66 9.95 -28.44
C GLY A 517 44.93 10.88 -27.47
N ARG A 518 45.16 12.20 -27.57
CA ARG A 518 44.48 13.21 -26.75
C ARG A 518 43.10 13.50 -27.35
N GLU A 519 42.07 13.49 -26.51
CA GLU A 519 40.78 14.08 -26.87
C GLU A 519 40.95 15.59 -27.10
N VAL A 520 40.46 16.09 -28.23
CA VAL A 520 40.54 17.50 -28.60
C VAL A 520 39.16 18.02 -29.00
N ARG A 521 38.63 18.91 -28.13
CA ARG A 521 37.49 19.84 -28.29
C ARG A 521 36.19 19.27 -28.88
N LEU A 522 35.09 19.51 -28.16
CA LEU A 522 33.73 19.37 -28.65
C LEU A 522 33.55 20.09 -30.00
N LYS A 523 33.20 19.35 -31.06
CA LYS A 523 32.87 19.91 -32.38
C LYS A 523 31.38 19.73 -32.65
N ARG A 524 30.74 20.78 -33.20
CA ARG A 524 29.36 20.70 -33.69
C ARG A 524 29.32 19.78 -34.91
N LEU A 525 28.50 18.74 -34.85
CA LEU A 525 28.26 17.82 -35.95
C LEU A 525 27.26 18.42 -36.94
N TYR A 526 26.06 18.75 -36.45
CA TYR A 526 24.99 19.42 -37.21
C TYR A 526 24.05 20.18 -36.27
N ARG A 527 23.12 20.94 -36.85
CA ARG A 527 22.08 21.70 -36.16
C ARG A 527 20.74 21.44 -36.84
N GLU A 528 19.72 21.18 -36.05
CA GLU A 528 18.35 21.04 -36.49
C GLU A 528 17.48 22.11 -35.83
N THR A 529 16.79 22.89 -36.64
CA THR A 529 15.81 23.87 -36.17
C THR A 529 14.50 23.54 -36.84
N GLY A 530 13.44 23.37 -36.06
CA GLY A 530 12.18 22.93 -36.62
C GLY A 530 11.00 23.01 -35.68
N ALA A 531 9.87 22.53 -36.22
CA ALA A 531 8.66 22.30 -35.47
C ALA A 531 8.13 20.91 -35.82
N ALA A 532 7.63 20.21 -34.81
CA ALA A 532 6.94 18.94 -34.93
C ALA A 532 5.53 19.08 -34.35
N VAL A 533 4.57 18.39 -34.96
CA VAL A 533 3.23 18.22 -34.41
C VAL A 533 3.00 16.73 -34.21
N PHE A 534 2.26 16.36 -33.16
CA PHE A 534 1.84 14.99 -32.97
C PHE A 534 0.37 14.93 -32.63
N ALA A 535 -0.25 13.80 -32.94
CA ALA A 535 -1.56 13.44 -32.44
C ALA A 535 -1.51 12.00 -31.90
N GLN A 536 -2.14 11.79 -30.76
CA GLN A 536 -2.19 10.50 -30.09
C GLN A 536 -3.63 10.18 -29.70
N TYR A 537 -4.05 8.94 -29.96
CA TYR A 537 -5.32 8.41 -29.45
C TYR A 537 -5.06 7.22 -28.52
N PRO A 538 -5.27 7.38 -27.20
CA PRO A 538 -5.22 6.28 -26.25
C PRO A 538 -6.41 5.33 -26.46
N LEU A 539 -6.10 4.10 -26.85
CA LEU A 539 -7.06 2.99 -26.92
C LEU A 539 -7.38 2.48 -25.50
N SER A 540 -6.41 2.58 -24.58
CA SER A 540 -6.55 2.38 -23.14
C SER A 540 -5.57 3.30 -22.39
N LEU A 541 -5.44 3.19 -21.06
CA LEU A 541 -4.35 3.84 -20.32
C LEU A 541 -2.95 3.41 -20.77
N TYR A 542 -2.82 2.25 -21.41
CA TYR A 542 -1.52 1.60 -21.68
C TYR A 542 -1.25 1.35 -23.18
N LEU A 543 -2.24 1.57 -24.05
CA LEU A 543 -2.12 1.39 -25.49
C LEU A 543 -2.51 2.66 -26.21
N ARG A 544 -1.66 3.11 -27.13
CA ARG A 544 -1.87 4.33 -27.91
C ARG A 544 -1.55 4.09 -29.39
N ALA A 545 -2.38 4.69 -30.24
CA ALA A 545 -2.02 4.91 -31.64
C ALA A 545 -1.33 6.29 -31.73
N GLU A 546 -0.16 6.33 -32.34
CA GLU A 546 0.70 7.52 -32.48
C GLU A 546 0.89 7.81 -33.98
N ALA A 547 0.90 9.10 -34.34
CA ALA A 547 1.15 9.56 -35.71
C ALA A 547 1.87 10.91 -35.73
#